data_AF-A0A2N1SBD3-F1
#
_entry.id   AF-A0A2N1SBD3-F1
#
_cell.length_a   1.000
_cell.length_b   1.000
_cell.length_c   1.000
_cell.angle_alpha   90.00
_cell.angle_beta   90.00
_cell.angle_gamma   90.00
#
_symmetry.space_group_name_H-M   'P 1'
#
loop_
_entity.id
_entity.type
_entity.pdbx_description
1 polymer ?
#
loop_
_entity_poly.entity_id
_entity_poly.type
_entity_poly.pdbx_seq_one_letter_code
_entity_poly.pdbx_strand_id
1 'polypeptide(L)' 'MSKKFPVIAITGSSGAGTTTVMNSFHHIFRRDGIRAQVI' A
#
# COMPACT_ATOMS: atom_id res chain seq x y z
N MET A 1 -13.88 8.65 2.00
CA MET A 1 -12.66 8.21 2.71
C MET A 1 -12.59 8.81 4.10
N SER A 2 -12.26 8.01 5.11
CA SER A 2 -11.89 8.55 6.42
C SER A 2 -10.56 9.29 6.29
N LYS A 3 -10.54 10.58 6.63
CA LYS A 3 -9.27 11.34 6.75
C LYS A 3 -8.45 10.90 7.95
N LYS A 4 -9.11 10.37 8.98
CA LYS A 4 -8.50 9.97 10.25
C LYS A 4 -7.78 8.62 10.14
N PHE A 5 -8.33 7.71 9.35
CA PHE A 5 -7.81 6.35 9.14
C PHE A 5 -7.92 5.97 7.66
N PRO A 6 -7.00 6.45 6.81
CA PRO A 6 -7.02 6.12 5.39
C PRO A 6 -6.70 4.64 5.16
N VAL A 7 -7.35 4.04 4.16
CA VAL A 7 -7.11 2.66 3.71
C VAL A 7 -6.74 2.70 2.23
N ILE A 8 -5.70 1.96 1.85
CA ILE A 8 -5.29 1.76 0.46
C ILE A 8 -5.59 0.30 0.11
N ALA A 9 -6.43 0.09 -0.90
CA ALA A 9 -6.74 -1.22 -1.43
C ALA A 9 -5.98 -1.42 -2.75
N ILE A 10 -5.10 -2.42 -2.80
CA ILE A 10 -4.41 -2.83 -4.02
C ILE A 10 -5.18 -4.05 -4.57
N THR A 11 -5.77 -3.90 -5.76
CA THR A 11 -6.53 -4.95 -6.43
C THR A 11 -6.02 -5.14 -7.85
N GLY A 12 -6.18 -6.35 -8.40
CA GLY A 12 -5.78 -6.69 -9.76
C GLY A 12 -6.09 -8.15 -10.10
N SER A 13 -6.12 -8.45 -11.38
CA SER A 13 -6.23 -9.82 -11.87
C SER A 13 -4.96 -10.64 -11.57
N SER A 14 -5.05 -11.97 -11.66
CA SER A 14 -3.88 -12.84 -11.53
C SER A 14 -2.76 -12.40 -12.49
N GLY A 15 -1.57 -12.13 -11.95
CA GLY A 15 -0.42 -11.62 -12.71
C GLY A 15 -0.36 -10.11 -12.91
N ALA A 16 -1.30 -9.31 -12.38
CA ALA A 16 -1.31 -7.85 -12.52
C ALA A 16 -0.22 -7.11 -11.71
N GLY A 17 0.64 -7.85 -10.98
CA GLY A 17 1.75 -7.25 -10.24
C GLY A 17 1.37 -6.56 -8.93
N THR A 18 0.26 -6.96 -8.28
CA THR A 18 -0.18 -6.41 -6.98
C THR A 18 0.91 -6.49 -5.91
N THR A 19 1.70 -7.56 -5.90
CA THR A 19 2.88 -7.71 -5.02
C THR A 19 3.94 -6.64 -5.28
N THR A 20 4.23 -6.31 -6.54
CA THR A 20 5.20 -5.27 -6.91
C THR A 20 4.71 -3.88 -6.48
N VAL A 21 3.42 -3.62 -6.65
CA VAL A 21 2.79 -2.37 -6.17
C VAL A 21 2.89 -2.27 -4.65
N MET A 22 2.58 -3.36 -3.91
CA MET A 22 2.71 -3.40 -2.45
C MET A 22 4.14 -3.10 -1.99
N ASN A 23 5.15 -3.68 -2.65
CA ASN A 23 6.56 -3.39 -2.36
C ASN A 23 6.93 -1.92 -2.61
N SER A 24 6.37 -1.31 -3.67
CA SER A 24 6.59 0.11 -3.96
C SER A 24 6.03 0.99 -2.84
N PHE A 25 4.85 0.67 -2.31
CA PHE A 25 4.28 1.37 -1.15
C PHE A 25 5.13 1.19 0.11
N HIS A 26 5.72 0.03 0.35
CA HIS A 26 6.67 -0.16 1.46
C HIS A 26 7.86 0.80 1.37
N HIS A 27 8.43 0.99 0.18
CA HIS A 27 9.53 1.93 -0.01
C HIS A 27 9.10 3.39 0.22
N ILE A 28 7.91 3.77 -0.27
CA ILE A 28 7.34 5.11 -0.07
C ILE A 28 7.13 5.36 1.43
N PHE A 29 6.44 4.46 2.12
CA PHE A 29 6.15 4.63 3.55
C PHE A 29 7.41 4.64 4.41
N ARG A 30 8.41 3.81 4.07
CA ARG A 30 9.72 3.86 4.73
C ARG A 30 10.39 5.21 4.53
N ARG A 31 10.38 5.77 3.31
CA ARG A 31 10.98 7.07 2.99
C ARG A 31 10.27 8.21 3.73
N ASP A 32 8.95 8.15 3.83
CA ASP A 32 8.13 9.23 4.40
C ASP A 32 7.89 9.05 5.91
N GLY A 33 8.46 8.00 6.53
CA GLY A 33 8.29 7.71 7.96
C GLY A 33 6.85 7.31 8.34
N ILE A 34 6.06 6.87 7.38
CA ILE A 34 4.66 6.48 7.58
C ILE A 34 4.61 5.03 8.10
N ARG A 35 3.97 4.82 9.25
CA ARG A 35 3.70 3.47 9.77
C ARG A 35 2.36 2.99 9.27
N ALA A 36 2.37 2.11 8.27
CA ALA A 36 1.18 1.45 7.74
C ALA A 36 1.14 -0.01 8.20
N GLN A 37 -0.06 -0.49 8.56
CA GLN A 37 -0.32 -1.91 8.77
C GLN A 37 -0.72 -2.54 7.44
N VAL A 38 -0.12 -3.68 7.11
CA VAL A 38 -0.49 -4.49 5.94
C VAL A 38 -1.29 -5.70 6.41
N ILE A 39 -2.36 -6.03 5.66
CA ILE A 39 -3.27 -7.16 5.89
C ILE A 39 -3.38 -7.92 4.58
#